data_AF-A0A2M6ZNM9-F1
#
_entry.id   AF-A0A2M6ZNM9-F1
#
_cell.length_a   1.000
_cell.length_b   1.000
_cell.length_c   1.000
_cell.angle_alpha   90.00
_cell.angle_beta   90.00
_cell.angle_gamma   90.00
#
_symmetry.space_group_name_H-M   'P 1'
#
loop_
_entity.id
_entity.type
_entity.pdbx_description
1 polymer ?
#
loop_
_entity_poly.entity_id
_entity_poly.type
_entity_poly.pdbx_seq_one_letter_code
_entity_poly.pdbx_strand_id
1 'polypeptide(L)'
;MDNKLLFLYKMFSTVAGLVGWPYFSWHLRSRGQGESFGPRLGLTLPEGARPPGSPRLWLHGVSVGEIQAAIPLVDELRNLLPRAAFIISTGTET
;
A
#
# COMPACT_ATOMS: atom_id res chain seq x y z
N MET A 1 9.94 -0.02 -38.76
CA MET A 1 9.66 -1.00 -37.69
C MET A 1 8.33 -1.64 -38.04
N ASP A 2 8.31 -2.96 -38.23
CA ASP A 2 7.18 -3.64 -38.84
C ASP A 2 5.99 -3.73 -37.87
N ASN A 3 4.83 -3.20 -38.28
CA ASN A 3 3.60 -3.25 -37.48
C ASN A 3 3.20 -4.67 -37.07
N LYS A 4 3.58 -5.69 -37.86
CA LYS A 4 3.40 -7.10 -37.54
C LYS A 4 4.23 -7.55 -36.34
N LEU A 5 5.48 -7.08 -36.23
CA LEU A 5 6.38 -7.43 -35.13
C LEU A 5 5.88 -6.81 -33.81
N LEU A 6 5.40 -5.55 -33.87
CA LEU A 6 4.76 -4.88 -32.74
C LEU A 6 3.45 -5.56 -32.33
N PHE A 7 2.65 -6.02 -33.29
CA PHE A 7 1.40 -6.75 -33.01
C PHE A 7 1.67 -8.10 -32.33
N LEU A 8 2.62 -8.88 -32.84
CA LEU A 8 3.05 -10.15 -32.25
C LEU A 8 3.62 -9.96 -30.85
N TYR A 9 4.48 -8.96 -30.66
CA TYR A 9 5.04 -8.60 -29.36
C TYR A 9 3.93 -8.26 -28.36
N LYS A 10 2.99 -7.38 -28.74
CA LYS A 10 1.85 -7.02 -27.89
C LYS A 10 1.00 -8.23 -27.52
N MET A 11 0.66 -9.07 -28.49
CA MET A 11 -0.14 -10.27 -28.26
C MET A 11 0.57 -11.25 -27.30
N PHE A 12 1.86 -11.50 -27.52
CA PHE A 12 2.65 -12.37 -26.65
C PHE A 12 2.78 -11.79 -25.24
N SER A 13 3.08 -10.50 -25.10
CA SER A 13 3.14 -9.82 -23.81
C SER A 13 1.78 -9.82 -23.09
N THR A 14 0.67 -9.63 -23.80
CA THR A 14 -0.67 -9.68 -23.22
C THR A 14 -1.02 -11.10 -22.74
N VAL A 15 -0.74 -12.13 -23.54
CA VAL A 15 -0.99 -13.52 -23.14
C VAL A 15 -0.08 -13.94 -22.00
N ALA A 16 1.20 -13.59 -22.03
CA ALA A 16 2.14 -13.82 -20.94
C ALA A 16 1.71 -13.10 -19.66
N GLY A 17 1.20 -11.88 -19.78
CA GLY A 17 0.60 -11.14 -18.66
C GLY A 17 -0.64 -11.84 -18.10
N LEU A 18 -1.57 -12.26 -18.96
CA LEU A 18 -2.81 -12.93 -18.55
C LEU A 18 -2.57 -14.29 -17.89
N VAL A 19 -1.60 -15.06 -18.37
CA VAL A 19 -1.23 -16.38 -17.80
C VAL A 19 -0.32 -16.23 -16.58
N GLY A 20 0.60 -15.26 -16.63
CA GLY A 20 1.51 -14.97 -15.53
C GLY A 20 0.80 -14.36 -14.32
N TRP A 21 -0.25 -13.57 -14.54
CA TRP A 21 -1.02 -12.89 -13.49
C TRP A 21 -1.61 -13.83 -12.42
N PRO A 22 -2.33 -14.92 -12.75
CA PRO A 22 -2.85 -15.85 -11.76
C PRO A 22 -1.74 -16.56 -10.98
N TYR A 23 -0.62 -16.93 -11.63
CA TYR A 23 0.53 -17.53 -10.93
C TYR A 23 1.22 -16.52 -10.01
N PHE A 24 1.44 -15.29 -10.47
CA PHE A 24 2.08 -14.23 -9.70
C PHE A 24 1.20 -13.79 -8.52
N SER A 25 -0.11 -13.62 -8.73
CA SER A 25 -1.06 -13.28 -7.67
C SER A 25 -1.20 -14.42 -6.65
N TRP A 26 -1.18 -15.68 -7.08
CA TRP A 26 -1.13 -16.81 -6.16
C TRP A 26 0.21 -16.85 -5.40
N HIS A 27 1.34 -16.65 -6.06
CA HIS A 27 2.67 -16.62 -5.46
C HIS A 27 2.80 -15.49 -4.42
N LEU A 28 2.27 -14.30 -4.70
CA LEU A 28 2.23 -13.18 -3.77
C LEU A 28 1.34 -13.48 -2.56
N ARG A 29 0.23 -14.19 -2.76
CA ARG A 29 -0.67 -14.61 -1.67
C ARG A 29 -0.13 -15.78 -0.87
N SER A 30 0.64 -16.69 -1.47
CA SER A 30 1.19 -17.90 -0.83
C SER A 30 2.48 -17.66 -0.05
N ARG A 31 3.15 -16.52 -0.23
CA ARG A 31 4.24 -16.07 0.64
C ARG A 31 3.78 -15.52 1.98
N GLY A 32 2.47 -15.56 2.25
CA GLY A 32 1.87 -14.88 3.39
C GLY A 32 2.69 -15.09 4.65
N GLN A 33 2.97 -14.01 5.39
CA GLN A 33 3.06 -14.03 6.85
C GLN A 33 2.74 -12.68 7.53
N GLY A 34 2.45 -11.58 6.83
CA GLY A 34 2.08 -10.38 7.60
C GLY A 34 1.38 -9.28 6.83
N GLU A 35 0.27 -8.89 7.47
CA GLU A 35 -0.80 -8.03 7.01
C GLU A 35 -1.41 -8.47 5.67
N SER A 36 -2.71 -8.75 5.70
CA SER A 36 -3.49 -9.06 4.51
C SER A 36 -3.34 -7.95 3.46
N PHE A 37 -3.60 -8.26 2.19
CA PHE A 37 -3.49 -7.29 1.08
C PHE A 37 -4.34 -6.02 1.31
N GLY A 38 -5.40 -6.12 2.12
CA GLY A 38 -6.30 -5.02 2.50
C GLY A 38 -5.60 -3.91 3.30
N PRO A 39 -5.04 -4.19 4.48
CA PRO A 39 -4.23 -3.24 5.25
C PRO A 39 -3.12 -2.59 4.44
N ARG A 40 -2.35 -3.36 3.65
CA ARG A 40 -1.26 -2.84 2.80
C ARG A 40 -1.71 -1.84 1.75
N LEU A 41 -2.93 -1.97 1.24
CA LEU A 41 -3.53 -1.03 0.29
C LEU A 41 -4.27 0.14 0.97
N GLY A 42 -4.22 0.23 2.31
CA GLY A 42 -4.99 1.23 3.04
C GLY A 42 -6.50 0.97 2.99
N LEU A 43 -6.95 -0.24 2.66
CA LEU A 43 -8.37 -0.60 2.56
C LEU A 43 -8.96 -1.07 3.89
N THR A 44 -8.10 -1.38 4.86
CA THR A 44 -8.51 -1.84 6.19
C THR A 44 -7.83 -0.96 7.22
N LEU A 45 -8.63 -0.23 8.00
CA LEU A 45 -8.10 0.54 9.12
C LEU A 45 -7.50 -0.41 10.17
N PRO A 46 -6.42 0.00 10.86
CA PRO A 46 -5.87 -0.78 11.95
C PRO A 46 -6.91 -0.98 13.05
N GLU A 47 -6.95 -2.19 13.61
CA GLU A 47 -7.80 -2.51 14.75
C GLU A 47 -7.30 -1.77 16.00
N GLY A 48 -8.23 -1.20 16.78
CA GLY A 48 -7.88 -0.50 18.02
C GLY A 48 -8.78 0.68 18.37
N ALA A 49 -8.49 1.28 19.53
CA ALA A 49 -9.19 2.46 20.01
C ALA A 49 -8.91 3.65 19.08
N ARG A 50 -9.98 4.27 18.57
CA ARG A 50 -9.88 5.48 17.74
C ARG A 50 -9.68 6.68 18.65
N PRO A 51 -8.56 7.43 18.54
CA PRO A 51 -8.35 8.58 19.39
C PRO A 51 -9.48 9.60 19.24
N PRO A 52 -9.92 10.23 20.34
CA PRO A 52 -10.88 11.32 20.27
C PRO A 52 -10.23 12.52 19.56
N GLY A 53 -10.96 13.15 18.65
CA GLY A 53 -10.45 14.29 17.86
C GLY A 53 -11.08 14.38 16.48
N SER A 54 -11.01 15.58 15.89
CA SER A 54 -11.42 15.85 14.51
C SER A 54 -10.53 16.93 13.89
N PRO A 55 -10.10 16.75 12.62
CA PRO A 55 -10.33 15.58 11.75
C PRO A 55 -9.52 14.34 12.19
N ARG A 56 -9.90 13.16 11.68
CA ARG A 56 -9.14 11.91 11.89
C ARG A 56 -8.24 11.68 10.69
N LEU A 57 -6.94 11.54 10.96
CA LEU A 57 -5.91 11.36 9.95
C LEU A 57 -5.25 10.00 10.17
N TRP A 58 -5.25 9.16 9.14
CA TRP A 58 -4.60 7.86 9.18
C TRP A 58 -3.39 7.86 8.24
N LEU A 59 -2.23 7.54 8.80
CA LEU A 59 -0.99 7.35 8.07
C LEU A 59 -0.63 5.86 8.08
N HIS A 60 -0.54 5.27 6.90
CA HIS A 60 -0.14 3.89 6.71
C HIS A 60 1.17 3.85 5.92
N GLY A 61 2.16 3.15 6.45
CA GLY A 61 3.43 2.89 5.76
C GLY A 61 3.63 1.40 5.60
N VAL A 62 4.08 0.98 4.43
CA VAL A 62 4.39 -0.42 4.11
C VAL A 62 5.80 -0.78 4.58
N SER A 63 6.63 0.23 4.86
CA SER A 63 7.97 0.12 5.45
C SER A 63 8.20 1.13 6.58
N VAL A 64 9.07 0.77 7.54
CA VAL A 64 9.54 1.69 8.60
C VAL A 64 10.17 2.95 7.99
N GLY A 65 10.90 2.83 6.88
CA GLY A 65 11.52 3.97 6.20
C GLY A 65 10.49 4.98 5.66
N GLU A 66 9.32 4.51 5.21
CA GLU A 66 8.25 5.38 4.72
C GLU A 66 7.60 6.15 5.87
N ILE A 67 7.38 5.50 7.01
CA ILE A 67 6.89 6.16 8.23
C ILE A 67 7.90 7.21 8.72
N GLN A 68 9.20 6.88 8.71
CA GLN A 68 10.25 7.83 9.09
C GLN A 68 10.28 9.06 8.18
N ALA A 69 10.14 8.87 6.87
CA ALA A 69 10.06 9.99 5.92
C ALA A 69 8.83 10.88 6.14
N ALA A 70 7.74 10.34 6.71
CA ALA A 70 6.52 11.07 6.99
C ALA A 70 6.53 11.85 8.32
N ILE A 71 7.53 11.67 9.19
CA ILE A 71 7.64 12.38 10.48
C ILE A 71 7.49 13.91 10.34
N PRO A 72 8.27 14.62 9.50
CA PRO A 72 8.16 16.07 9.39
C PRO A 72 6.78 16.54 8.90
N LEU A 73 6.10 15.73 8.08
CA LEU A 73 4.73 16.01 7.64
C LEU A 73 3.75 15.91 8.82
N VAL A 74 3.88 14.88 9.65
CA VAL A 74 3.03 14.70 10.84
C VAL A 74 3.22 15.85 11.82
N ASP A 75 4.46 16.29 12.03
CA ASP A 75 4.77 17.40 12.93
C ASP A 75 4.10 18.70 12.48
N GLU A 76 4.18 19.02 11.18
CA GLU A 76 3.51 20.21 10.65
C GLU A 76 1.98 20.09 10.71
N LEU A 77 1.43 18.91 10.42
CA LEU A 77 0.00 18.67 10.53
C LEU A 77 -0.52 18.79 11.97
N ARG A 78 0.29 18.45 12.99
CA ARG A 78 -0.08 18.66 14.39
C ARG A 78 -0.13 20.15 14.73
N ASN A 79 0.78 20.95 14.19
CA ASN A 79 0.78 22.41 14.38
C ASN A 79 -0.47 23.04 13.75
N LEU A 80 -0.80 22.63 12.53
CA LEU A 80 -1.95 23.14 11.79
C LEU A 80 -3.30 22.63 12.32
N LEU A 81 -3.33 21.40 12.86
CA LEU A 81 -4.55 20.73 13.34
C LEU A 81 -4.36 20.19 14.77
N PRO A 82 -4.35 21.05 15.80
CA PRO A 82 -4.09 20.64 17.19
C PRO A 82 -5.14 19.68 17.78
N ARG A 83 -6.33 19.64 17.17
CA ARG A 83 -7.44 18.76 17.58
C ARG A 83 -7.56 17.48 16.73
N ALA A 84 -6.68 17.32 15.73
CA ALA A 84 -6.72 16.14 14.88
C ALA A 84 -6.26 14.89 15.63
N ALA A 85 -6.96 13.78 15.37
CA ALA A 85 -6.60 12.47 15.87
C ALA A 85 -5.76 11.75 14.81
N PHE A 86 -4.51 11.42 15.13
CA PHE A 86 -3.61 10.69 14.24
C PHE A 86 -3.61 9.20 14.58
N ILE A 87 -3.76 8.36 13.56
CA ILE A 87 -3.62 6.91 13.62
C ILE A 87 -2.43 6.56 12.73
N ILE A 88 -1.46 5.80 13.23
CA ILE A 88 -0.26 5.41 12.48
C ILE A 88 -0.16 3.89 12.50
N SER A 89 -0.05 3.26 11.32
CA SER A 89 0.22 1.82 11.20
C SER A 89 1.39 1.53 10.25
N THR A 90 2.16 0.49 10.57
CA THR A 90 3.27 0.01 9.74
C THR A 90 3.02 -1.45 9.34
N GLY A 91 3.19 -1.76 8.05
CA GLY A 91 3.06 -3.11 7.49
C GLY A 91 4.37 -3.91 7.51
N THR A 92 5.39 -3.45 8.23
CA THR A 92 6.64 -4.20 8.38
C THR A 92 6.42 -5.45 9.21
N GLU A 93 6.60 -6.60 8.56
CA GLU A 93 6.84 -7.86 9.23
C GLU A 93 8.24 -7.87 9.84
N THR A 94 8.36 -8.29 11.09
CA THR A 94 9.63 -8.69 11.70
C THR A 94 9.92 -10.15 11.41
#